data_AF-A0A0U2ZXE9-F1
#
_entry.id   AF-A0A0U2ZXE9-F1
#
_cell.length_a   1.000
_cell.length_b   1.000
_cell.length_c   1.000
_cell.angle_alpha   90.00
_cell.angle_beta   90.00
_cell.angle_gamma   90.00
#
_symmetry.space_group_name_H-M   'P 1'
#
loop_
_entity.id
_entity.type
_entity.pdbx_description
1 polymer ?
#
loop_
_entity_poly.entity_id
_entity_poly.type
_entity_poly.pdbx_seq_one_letter_code
_entity_poly.pdbx_strand_id
1 'polypeptide(L)' 'MEARNNRVVEQYDVVVVGGGSAGLSAAVTLGRALRSVLVVDAGEPRNAPAAGVHGFLSRDGINPKELLELGRAEALQ' A
#
# COMPACT_ATOMS: atom_id res chain seq x y z
N MET A 1 -32.06 24.87 11.39
CA MET A 1 -31.38 24.56 10.13
C MET A 1 -29.89 24.69 10.36
N GLU A 2 -29.24 23.59 10.74
CA GLU A 2 -27.82 23.32 10.50
C GLU A 2 -27.56 21.87 10.91
N ALA A 3 -27.59 20.96 9.94
CA ALA A 3 -27.19 19.59 10.16
C ALA A 3 -25.66 19.60 10.28
N ARG A 4 -25.14 19.48 11.51
CA ARG A 4 -23.72 19.23 11.75
C ARG A 4 -23.35 17.95 11.00
N ASN A 5 -22.61 18.11 9.91
CA ASN A 5 -22.05 17.03 9.14
C ASN A 5 -21.03 16.31 10.02
N ASN A 6 -21.49 15.30 10.78
CA ASN A 6 -20.66 14.50 11.67
C ASN A 6 -19.80 13.57 10.80
N ARG A 7 -18.80 14.14 10.11
CA ARG A 7 -17.73 13.34 9.52
C ARG A 7 -16.91 12.82 10.68
N VAL A 8 -17.03 11.52 10.96
CA VAL A 8 -16.03 10.81 11.75
C VAL A 8 -14.72 11.00 11.00
N VAL A 9 -13.86 11.88 11.50
CA VAL A 9 -12.48 11.94 11.01
C VAL A 9 -11.80 10.74 11.64
N GLU A 10 -11.74 9.63 10.90
CA GLU A 10 -10.89 8.53 11.32
C GLU A 10 -9.45 9.05 11.35
N GLN A 11 -8.86 9.05 12.54
CA GLN A 11 -7.49 9.51 12.73
C GLN A 11 -6.56 8.33 12.46
N TYR A 12 -5.80 8.41 11.37
CA TYR A 12 -4.73 7.47 11.08
C TYR A 12 -3.43 7.94 11.75
N ASP A 13 -2.66 7.01 12.32
CA ASP A 13 -1.31 7.30 12.82
C ASP A 13 -0.37 7.69 11.67
N VAL A 14 -0.54 7.05 10.50
CA VAL A 14 0.29 7.28 9.31
C VAL A 14 -0.55 7.28 8.04
N VAL A 15 -0.27 8.23 7.15
CA VAL A 15 -0.76 8.22 5.77
C VAL A 15 0.42 7.98 4.83
N VAL A 16 0.36 6.89 4.05
CA VAL A 16 1.34 6.55 3.02
C VAL A 16 0.77 6.95 1.65
N VAL A 17 1.48 7.82 0.94
CA VAL A 17 1.11 8.23 -0.42
C VAL A 17 1.95 7.44 -1.43
N GLY A 18 1.27 6.54 -2.15
CA GLY A 18 1.84 5.61 -3.12
C GLY A 18 1.73 4.16 -2.66
N GLY A 19 1.03 3.32 -3.44
CA GLY A 19 0.81 1.89 -3.17
C GLY A 19 1.77 0.97 -3.93
N GLY A 20 2.97 1.46 -4.27
CA GLY A 20 4.05 0.64 -4.84
C GLY A 20 4.74 -0.24 -3.78
N SER A 21 5.79 -0.95 -4.18
CA SER A 21 6.54 -1.85 -3.27
C SER A 21 7.02 -1.14 -2.00
N ALA A 22 7.56 0.07 -2.12
CA ALA A 22 8.01 0.86 -0.97
C ALA A 22 6.88 1.21 0.00
N GLY A 23 5.74 1.69 -0.51
CA GLY A 23 4.60 2.07 0.32
C GLY A 23 3.92 0.88 0.99
N LEU A 24 3.78 -0.24 0.28
CA LEU A 24 3.23 -1.48 0.83
C LEU A 24 4.16 -2.09 1.89
N SER A 25 5.48 -2.09 1.67
CA SER A 25 6.43 -2.50 2.72
C SER A 25 6.33 -1.64 3.97
N ALA A 26 6.17 -0.32 3.82
CA ALA A 26 5.95 0.57 4.96
C ALA A 26 4.63 0.25 5.69
N ALA A 27 3.54 0.01 4.96
CA ALA A 27 2.25 -0.36 5.54
C ALA A 27 2.33 -1.66 6.35
N VAL A 28 2.99 -2.70 5.83
CA VAL A 28 3.19 -3.97 6.55
C VAL A 28 3.99 -3.74 7.84
N THR A 29 5.11 -3.00 7.76
CA THR A 29 5.94 -2.73 8.94
C THR A 29 5.18 -1.95 10.01
N LEU A 30 4.43 -0.92 9.61
CA LEU A 30 3.69 -0.05 10.53
C LEU A 30 2.43 -0.73 11.10
N GLY A 31 1.72 -1.53 10.30
CA GLY A 31 0.59 -2.33 10.76
C GLY A 31 1.01 -3.35 11.83
N ARG A 32 2.15 -4.02 11.64
CA ARG A 32 2.76 -4.90 12.67
C ARG A 32 3.21 -4.15 13.92
N ALA A 33 3.48 -2.85 13.82
CA ALA A 33 3.73 -1.96 14.96
C ALA A 33 2.45 -1.41 15.60
N LEU A 34 1.28 -1.98 15.27
CA LEU A 34 -0.03 -1.61 15.79
C LEU A 34 -0.42 -0.16 15.49
N ARG A 35 0.01 0.36 14.33
CA ARG A 35 -0.37 1.69 13.85
C ARG A 35 -1.54 1.61 12.89
N SER A 36 -2.47 2.56 12.97
CA SER A 36 -3.50 2.73 11.94
C SER A 36 -2.88 3.42 10.72
N VAL A 37 -2.91 2.74 9.57
CA VAL A 37 -2.25 3.22 8.34
C VAL A 37 -3.26 3.35 7.20
N LEU A 38 -3.29 4.51 6.57
CA LEU A 38 -4.02 4.74 5.33
C LEU A 38 -3.04 4.77 4.15
N VAL A 39 -3.19 3.87 3.19
CA VAL A 39 -2.44 3.90 1.93
C VAL A 39 -3.32 4.52 0.85
N VAL A 40 -2.85 5.60 0.23
CA VAL A 40 -3.52 6.26 -0.90
C VAL A 40 -2.70 5.99 -2.15
N ASP A 41 -3.30 5.37 -3.16
CA ASP A 41 -2.60 4.94 -4.37
C ASP A 41 -3.37 5.31 -5.65
N ALA A 42 -2.63 5.75 -6.66
CA ALA A 42 -3.16 6.10 -7.98
C ALA A 42 -3.21 4.90 -8.94
N GLY A 43 -2.55 3.78 -8.61
CA GLY A 43 -2.57 2.56 -9.45
C GLY A 43 -1.65 2.62 -10.67
N GLU A 44 -0.69 3.54 -10.70
CA GLU A 44 0.22 3.78 -11.83
C GLU A 44 1.68 3.47 -11.44
N PRO A 45 2.06 2.20 -11.23
CA PRO A 45 3.41 1.87 -10.80
C PRO A 45 4.42 2.15 -11.93
N ARG A 46 5.56 2.75 -11.57
CA ARG A 46 6.64 3.13 -12.52
C ARG A 46 7.08 1.97 -13.43
N ASN A 47 7.07 0.75 -12.92
CA ASN A 47 7.50 -0.45 -13.64
C ASN A 47 6.35 -1.23 -14.29
N ALA A 48 5.15 -0.66 -14.44
CA ALA A 48 4.01 -1.33 -15.08
C ALA A 48 4.33 -1.95 -16.45
N PRO A 49 5.14 -1.32 -17.34
CA PRO A 49 5.46 -1.91 -18.65
C PRO A 49 6.47 -3.07 -18.59
N ALA A 50 7.11 -3.31 -17.45
CA ALA A 50 8.13 -4.34 -17.34
C ALA A 50 7.51 -5.74 -17.36
N ALA A 51 8.14 -6.68 -18.07
CA ALA A 51 7.71 -8.07 -18.12
C ALA A 51 7.87 -8.79 -16.76
N GLY A 52 8.84 -8.36 -15.95
CA GLY A 52 9.12 -8.93 -14.64
C GLY A 52 9.95 -8.00 -13.75
N VAL A 53 9.90 -8.27 -12.44
CA VAL A 53 10.77 -7.65 -11.43
C VAL A 53 11.95 -8.59 -11.19
N HIS A 54 13.17 -8.06 -11.23
CA HIS A 54 14.39 -8.84 -11.01
C HIS A 54 15.21 -8.30 -9.83
N GLY A 55 16.06 -9.15 -9.26
CA GLY A 55 16.87 -8.80 -8.08
C GLY A 55 16.02 -8.66 -6.81
N PHE A 56 14.80 -9.16 -6.81
CA PHE A 56 13.91 -9.17 -5.65
C PHE A 56 13.90 -10.57 -5.02
N LEU A 57 14.42 -10.66 -3.79
CA LEU A 57 14.57 -11.94 -3.09
C LEU A 57 13.23 -12.71 -3.06
N SER A 58 13.30 -14.02 -3.32
CA SER A 58 12.15 -14.96 -3.43
C SER A 58 11.18 -14.74 -4.60
N ARG A 59 11.23 -13.60 -5.29
CA ARG A 59 10.25 -13.21 -6.32
C ARG A 59 10.92 -12.77 -7.63
N ASP A 60 12.06 -13.34 -7.98
CA ASP A 60 12.71 -13.02 -9.25
C ASP A 60 11.82 -13.40 -10.45
N GLY A 61 11.66 -12.49 -11.40
CA GLY A 61 10.82 -12.65 -12.59
C GLY A 61 9.32 -12.44 -12.37
N ILE A 62 8.86 -12.12 -11.15
CA ILE A 62 7.43 -11.92 -10.88
C ILE A 62 6.87 -10.75 -11.70
N ASN A 63 5.62 -10.85 -12.14
CA ASN A 63 4.94 -9.73 -12.77
C ASN A 63 4.83 -8.54 -11.78
N PRO A 64 5.12 -7.29 -12.20
CA PRO A 64 5.03 -6.13 -11.32
C PRO A 64 3.67 -5.96 -10.63
N LYS A 65 2.57 -6.23 -11.35
CA LYS A 65 1.22 -6.12 -10.79
C LYS A 65 0.97 -7.18 -9.73
N GLU A 66 1.38 -8.42 -10.01
CA GLU A 66 1.23 -9.54 -9.06
C GLU A 66 2.01 -9.29 -7.76
N LEU A 67 3.22 -8.72 -7.85
CA LEU A 67 3.98 -8.31 -6.66
C LEU A 67 3.20 -7.32 -5.78
N LEU A 68 2.54 -6.33 -6.39
CA LEU A 68 1.74 -5.35 -5.65
C LEU A 68 0.46 -5.96 -5.07
N GLU A 69 -0.21 -6.87 -5.77
CA GLU A 69 -1.38 -7.59 -5.23
C GLU A 69 -1.01 -8.41 -3.98
N LEU A 70 0.12 -9.12 -4.03
CA LEU A 70 0.64 -9.85 -2.87
C LEU A 70 0.98 -8.91 -1.71
N GLY A 71 1.62 -7.76 -1.99
CA GLY A 71 1.94 -6.77 -0.97
C GLY A 71 0.70 -6.14 -0.33
N ARG A 72 -0.37 -5.89 -1.10
CA ARG A 72 -1.66 -5.43 -0.57
C ARG A 72 -2.31 -6.49 0.32
N ALA A 73 -2.30 -7.75 -0.12
CA ALA A 73 -2.84 -8.85 0.67
C ALA A 73 -2.10 -9.01 2.00
N GLU A 74 -0.77 -8.83 2.03
CA GLU A 74 0.00 -8.85 3.29
C GLU A 74 -0.29 -7.64 4.17
N ALA A 75 -0.48 -6.45 3.60
CA ALA A 75 -0.79 -5.23 4.36
C ALA A 75 -2.18 -5.22 5.01
N LEU A 76 -3.08 -6.12 4.60
CA LEU A 76 -4.43 -6.28 5.14
C LEU A 76 -4.53 -7.35 6.24
N GLN A 77 -3.43 -8.00 6.60
CA GLN A 77 -3.36 -8.98 7.70
C GLN A 77 -3.20 -8.28 9.04
#